data_AF-A0A426FJA7-F1
#
_entry.id   AF-A0A426FJA7-F1
#
_cell.length_a   1.000
_cell.length_b   1.000
_cell.length_c   1.000
_cell.angle_alpha   90.00
_cell.angle_beta   90.00
_cell.angle_gamma   90.00
#
_symmetry.space_group_name_H-M   'P 1'
#
loop_
_entity.id
_entity.type
_entity.pdbx_description
1 polymer ?
#
loop_
_entity_poly.entity_id
_entity_poly.type
_entity_poly.pdbx_seq_one_letter_code
_entity_poly.pdbx_strand_id
1 'polypeptide(L)'
;MSASGLKVEVTDNEIRRYRPTIIIADDNMTGASGYQRADWERKRRAAEGTKETAKVRGWFKPDGSLWLPNEIVVLDAPLFGINKVERLVVDCTYTLDESGMLTVMTLMHRDAFDEPADETLDDVDDASGKKTAKKGKSTDKKKGKSKKAKKSDKDNVAEFTGFIK
;
A
#
# COMPACT_ATOMS: atom_id res chain seq x y z
N MET A 1 22.86 33.35 -5.46
CA MET A 1 23.07 32.42 -4.33
C MET A 1 22.27 31.16 -4.59
N SER A 2 22.91 30.06 -4.93
CA SER A 2 22.21 28.79 -5.21
C SER A 2 22.26 27.91 -3.97
N ALA A 3 21.19 27.90 -3.17
CA ALA A 3 21.08 26.99 -2.03
C ALA A 3 20.88 25.56 -2.56
N SER A 4 21.94 24.75 -2.51
CA SER A 4 21.95 23.37 -3.01
C SER A 4 21.28 22.40 -2.03
N GLY A 5 20.02 22.66 -1.68
CA GLY A 5 19.19 21.71 -0.93
C GLY A 5 18.77 20.53 -1.81
N LEU A 6 18.59 19.35 -1.21
CA LEU A 6 17.96 18.22 -1.88
C LEU A 6 16.53 18.61 -2.28
N LYS A 7 16.19 18.45 -3.56
CA LYS A 7 14.84 18.64 -4.09
C LYS A 7 14.39 17.34 -4.75
N VAL A 8 13.22 16.86 -4.36
CA VAL A 8 12.51 15.75 -5.00
C VAL A 8 11.15 16.26 -5.46
N GLU A 9 10.69 15.80 -6.61
CA GLU A 9 9.38 16.14 -7.17
C GLU A 9 8.67 14.86 -7.57
N VAL A 10 7.39 14.74 -7.19
CA VAL A 10 6.49 13.67 -7.60
C VAL A 10 5.26 14.32 -8.22
N THR A 11 4.92 13.93 -9.44
CA THR A 11 3.77 14.47 -10.17
C THR A 11 2.55 13.58 -10.04
N ASP A 12 1.39 14.22 -9.99
CA ASP A 12 0.09 13.61 -10.20
C ASP A 12 -0.35 13.90 -11.64
N ASN A 13 -0.65 12.86 -12.42
CA ASN A 13 -1.01 12.97 -13.83
C ASN A 13 -2.52 13.23 -14.07
N GLU A 14 -3.35 13.05 -13.06
CA GLU A 14 -4.79 13.34 -13.13
C GLU A 14 -5.04 14.85 -12.97
N ILE A 15 -4.26 15.50 -12.10
CA ILE A 15 -4.35 16.93 -11.78
C ILE A 15 -3.65 17.78 -12.85
N ARG A 16 -4.27 17.87 -14.04
CA ARG A 16 -3.79 18.69 -15.18
C ARG A 16 -3.67 20.20 -14.91
N ARG A 17 -4.24 20.73 -13.82
CA ARG A 17 -4.14 22.15 -13.44
C ARG A 17 -2.97 22.36 -12.48
N TYR A 18 -2.09 23.32 -12.78
CA TYR A 18 -0.96 23.69 -11.91
C TYR A 18 -1.42 23.97 -10.46
N ARG A 19 -1.05 23.07 -9.55
CA ARG A 19 -1.33 23.12 -8.10
C ARG A 19 -0.14 22.54 -7.31
N PRO A 20 1.03 23.19 -7.32
CA PRO A 20 2.19 22.72 -6.55
C PRO A 20 1.86 22.72 -5.04
N THR A 21 2.25 21.65 -4.35
CA THR A 21 2.30 21.59 -2.88
C THR A 21 3.76 21.40 -2.49
N ILE A 22 4.28 22.25 -1.61
CA ILE A 22 5.66 22.16 -1.12
C ILE A 22 5.60 21.65 0.31
N ILE A 23 6.33 20.56 0.58
CA ILE A 23 6.51 19.99 1.90
C ILE A 23 7.99 20.16 2.26
N ILE A 24 8.25 20.77 3.40
CA ILE A 24 9.59 20.90 3.95
C ILE A 24 9.90 19.62 4.72
N ALA A 25 11.12 19.10 4.58
CA ALA A 25 11.61 17.98 5.37
C ALA A 25 12.35 18.51 6.60
N ASP A 26 11.94 18.05 7.79
CA ASP A 26 12.54 18.43 9.07
C ASP A 26 13.80 17.60 9.39
N ASP A 27 13.92 16.42 8.78
CA ASP A 27 15.05 15.49 8.93
C ASP A 27 15.92 15.43 7.65
N ASN A 28 17.14 14.90 7.79
CA ASN A 28 18.16 14.79 6.75
C ASN A 28 17.84 13.66 5.74
N MET A 29 16.72 13.80 5.03
CA MET A 29 16.22 12.82 4.07
C MET A 29 17.19 12.61 2.89
N THR A 30 17.20 11.38 2.35
CA THR A 30 17.91 11.05 1.11
C THR A 30 16.99 11.27 -0.10
N GLY A 31 17.54 11.24 -1.31
CA GLY A 31 16.72 11.30 -2.54
C GLY A 31 15.71 10.16 -2.65
N ALA A 32 16.00 8.99 -2.06
CA ALA A 32 15.09 7.84 -2.04
C ALA A 32 13.96 8.02 -1.01
N SER A 33 14.29 8.35 0.24
CA SER A 33 13.26 8.55 1.28
C SER A 33 12.42 9.81 1.03
N GLY A 34 13.00 10.86 0.44
CA GLY A 34 12.27 12.02 -0.06
C GLY A 34 11.28 11.65 -1.18
N TYR A 35 11.61 10.70 -2.05
CA TYR A 35 10.69 10.19 -3.06
C TYR A 35 9.56 9.35 -2.42
N GLN A 36 9.89 8.41 -1.53
CA GLN A 36 8.90 7.58 -0.82
C GLN A 36 7.86 8.43 -0.08
N ARG A 37 8.30 9.46 0.68
CA ARG A 37 7.40 10.40 1.39
C ARG A 37 6.51 11.20 0.43
N ALA A 38 7.05 11.62 -0.72
CA ALA A 38 6.28 12.37 -1.72
C ALA A 38 5.29 11.49 -2.52
N ASP A 39 5.62 10.22 -2.76
CA ASP A 39 4.72 9.24 -3.40
C ASP A 39 3.59 8.82 -2.45
N TRP A 40 3.90 8.58 -1.17
CA TRP A 40 2.91 8.33 -0.11
C TRP A 40 1.93 9.51 0.05
N GLU A 41 2.44 10.74 0.12
CA GLU A 41 1.60 11.94 0.15
C GLU A 41 0.69 12.04 -1.09
N ARG A 42 1.18 11.69 -2.29
CA ARG A 42 0.35 11.63 -3.51
C ARG A 42 -0.74 10.56 -3.39
N LYS A 43 -0.40 9.32 -3.01
CA LYS A 43 -1.38 8.23 -2.79
C LYS A 43 -2.47 8.69 -1.80
N ARG A 44 -2.05 9.21 -0.64
CA ARG A 44 -2.92 9.70 0.42
C ARG A 44 -3.84 10.83 -0.05
N ARG A 45 -3.33 11.80 -0.82
CA ARG A 45 -4.13 12.92 -1.36
C ARG A 45 -5.17 12.45 -2.38
N ALA A 46 -4.79 11.54 -3.28
CA ALA A 46 -5.73 10.96 -4.25
C ALA A 46 -6.85 10.17 -3.54
N ALA A 47 -6.49 9.43 -2.48
CA ALA A 47 -7.42 8.72 -1.62
C ALA A 47 -8.36 9.66 -0.84
N GLU A 48 -7.84 10.65 -0.11
CA GLU A 48 -8.63 11.65 0.62
C GLU A 48 -9.58 12.43 -0.31
N GLY A 49 -9.17 12.66 -1.57
CA GLY A 49 -10.02 13.24 -2.60
C GLY A 49 -11.13 12.33 -3.15
N THR A 50 -11.00 11.01 -2.97
CA THR A 50 -11.93 9.97 -3.49
C THR A 50 -12.62 9.23 -2.34
N LYS A 51 -13.07 10.00 -1.33
CA LYS A 51 -13.89 9.50 -0.22
C LYS A 51 -15.37 9.47 -0.61
N GLU A 52 -15.96 8.29 -0.51
CA GLU A 52 -17.38 8.03 -0.70
C GLU A 52 -18.06 7.78 0.66
N THR A 53 -19.37 7.97 0.75
CA THR A 53 -20.13 7.73 1.99
C THR A 53 -21.47 7.09 1.66
N ALA A 54 -21.66 5.85 2.09
CA ALA A 54 -22.90 5.10 1.88
C ALA A 54 -23.72 5.03 3.17
N LYS A 55 -25.04 4.93 3.03
CA LYS A 55 -25.98 4.70 4.14
C LYS A 55 -26.75 3.41 3.86
N VAL A 56 -26.70 2.48 4.80
CA VAL A 56 -27.32 1.15 4.71
C VAL A 56 -28.33 0.99 5.84
N ARG A 57 -29.43 0.27 5.58
CA ARG A 57 -30.47 -0.02 6.57
C ARG A 57 -30.15 -1.31 7.32
N GLY A 58 -30.21 -1.26 8.65
CA GLY A 58 -29.77 -2.32 9.54
C GLY A 58 -28.26 -2.31 9.77
N TRP A 59 -27.84 -2.80 10.93
CA TRP A 59 -26.43 -2.90 11.33
C TRP A 59 -25.74 -4.19 10.85
N PHE A 60 -26.54 -5.17 10.41
CA PHE A 60 -26.08 -6.47 9.95
C PHE A 60 -26.17 -6.58 8.42
N LYS A 61 -25.22 -7.30 7.85
CA LYS A 61 -25.22 -7.77 6.46
C LYS A 61 -26.29 -8.86 6.24
N PRO A 62 -26.66 -9.16 4.98
CA PRO A 62 -27.61 -10.23 4.66
C PRO A 62 -27.18 -11.64 5.12
N ASP A 63 -25.91 -11.84 5.44
CA ASP A 63 -25.35 -13.08 6.01
C ASP A 63 -25.50 -13.18 7.55
N GLY A 64 -26.00 -12.13 8.22
CA GLY A 64 -26.13 -12.04 9.67
C GLY A 64 -24.90 -11.55 10.42
N SER A 65 -23.78 -11.28 9.74
CA SER A 65 -22.59 -10.65 10.33
C SER A 65 -22.78 -9.14 10.47
N LEU A 66 -22.11 -8.51 11.45
CA LEU A 66 -22.09 -7.04 11.56
C LEU A 66 -21.28 -6.45 10.39
N TRP A 67 -21.61 -5.24 9.95
CA TRP A 67 -20.66 -4.43 9.18
C TRP A 67 -19.36 -4.22 9.99
N LEU A 68 -18.21 -4.12 9.33
CA LEU A 68 -16.92 -3.86 9.99
C LEU A 68 -16.02 -2.97 9.11
N PRO A 69 -15.18 -2.12 9.72
CA PRO A 69 -14.04 -1.53 9.03
C PRO A 69 -13.03 -2.60 8.55
N ASN A 70 -12.18 -2.23 7.58
CA ASN A 70 -11.21 -3.08 6.90
C ASN A 70 -11.84 -4.26 6.10
N GLU A 71 -13.11 -4.14 5.72
CA GLU A 71 -13.81 -5.07 4.82
C GLU A 71 -13.84 -4.50 3.40
N ILE A 72 -13.70 -5.35 2.37
CA ILE A 72 -13.83 -4.94 0.97
C ILE A 72 -15.27 -5.20 0.51
N VAL A 73 -15.90 -4.16 -0.05
CA VAL A 73 -17.28 -4.19 -0.55
C VAL A 73 -17.33 -3.72 -2.00
N VAL A 74 -18.28 -4.24 -2.77
CA VAL A 74 -18.54 -3.77 -4.14
C VAL A 74 -19.59 -2.66 -4.09
N LEU A 75 -19.21 -1.43 -4.42
CA LEU A 75 -20.14 -0.32 -4.56
C LEU A 75 -20.71 -0.29 -5.98
N ASP A 76 -22.03 -0.44 -6.10
CA ASP A 76 -22.76 -0.28 -7.35
C ASP A 76 -23.75 0.88 -7.20
N ALA A 77 -23.43 2.03 -7.80
CA ALA A 77 -24.20 3.26 -7.69
C ALA A 77 -24.22 4.04 -9.03
N PRO A 78 -24.91 3.52 -10.07
CA PRO A 78 -24.81 4.05 -11.44
C PRO A 78 -25.21 5.52 -11.60
N LEU A 79 -26.07 6.04 -10.72
CA LEU A 79 -26.47 7.46 -10.68
C LEU A 79 -25.27 8.41 -10.43
N PHE A 80 -24.22 7.93 -9.75
CA PHE A 80 -22.98 8.66 -9.51
C PHE A 80 -21.86 8.24 -10.47
N GLY A 81 -22.16 7.45 -11.51
CA GLY A 81 -21.18 6.90 -12.45
C GLY A 81 -20.34 5.73 -11.92
N ILE A 82 -20.54 5.32 -10.67
CA ILE A 82 -19.84 4.19 -10.04
C ILE A 82 -20.57 2.90 -10.40
N ASN A 83 -19.93 2.04 -11.19
CA ASN A 83 -20.53 0.79 -11.65
C ASN A 83 -19.69 -0.39 -11.13
N LYS A 84 -20.20 -1.09 -10.12
CA LYS A 84 -19.58 -2.28 -9.47
C LYS A 84 -18.08 -2.17 -9.21
N VAL A 85 -17.66 -1.14 -8.47
CA VAL A 85 -16.24 -0.90 -8.15
C VAL A 85 -15.95 -1.33 -6.71
N GLU A 86 -14.81 -1.98 -6.48
CA GLU A 86 -14.37 -2.37 -5.14
C GLU A 86 -13.97 -1.14 -4.30
N ARG A 87 -14.30 -1.20 -3.01
CA ARG A 87 -14.01 -0.19 -1.99
C ARG A 87 -13.67 -0.84 -0.66
N LEU A 88 -12.74 -0.22 0.08
CA LEU A 88 -12.47 -0.57 1.46
C LEU A 88 -13.42 0.22 2.38
N VAL A 89 -14.05 -0.46 3.33
CA VAL A 89 -14.78 0.17 4.44
C VAL A 89 -13.77 0.70 5.44
N VAL A 90 -13.71 2.03 5.60
CA VAL A 90 -12.72 2.70 6.47
C VAL A 90 -13.30 2.98 7.86
N ASP A 91 -14.60 3.25 7.93
CA ASP A 91 -15.33 3.55 9.16
C ASP A 91 -16.79 3.11 9.03
N CYS A 92 -17.39 2.71 10.15
CA CYS A 92 -18.79 2.30 10.28
C CYS A 92 -19.41 2.97 11.52
N THR A 93 -20.18 4.03 11.31
CA THR A 93 -20.99 4.67 12.34
C THR A 93 -22.37 4.02 12.43
N TYR A 94 -22.70 3.44 13.58
CA TYR A 94 -24.01 2.84 13.88
C TYR A 94 -24.94 3.87 14.51
N THR A 95 -26.17 3.98 13.99
CA THR A 95 -27.20 4.87 14.50
C THR A 95 -28.52 4.12 14.68
N LEU A 96 -29.28 4.51 15.70
CA LEU A 96 -30.65 4.07 15.96
C LEU A 96 -31.47 5.32 16.28
N ASP A 97 -32.46 5.60 15.44
CA ASP A 97 -33.41 6.72 15.60
C ASP A 97 -34.84 6.26 15.26
N GLU A 98 -35.78 7.20 15.14
CA GLU A 98 -37.18 6.91 14.80
C GLU A 98 -37.38 6.31 13.40
N SER A 99 -36.40 6.47 12.48
CA SER A 99 -36.38 5.78 11.18
C SER A 99 -35.84 4.34 11.26
N GLY A 100 -35.19 4.02 12.38
CA GLY A 100 -34.76 2.67 12.78
C GLY A 100 -33.24 2.51 12.86
N MET A 101 -32.77 1.28 12.69
CA MET A 101 -31.33 0.97 12.62
C MET A 101 -30.76 1.39 11.26
N LEU A 102 -29.72 2.22 11.29
CA LEU A 102 -28.95 2.66 10.13
C LEU A 102 -27.44 2.51 10.40
N THR A 103 -26.69 2.16 9.37
CA THR A 103 -25.22 2.23 9.35
C THR A 103 -24.78 3.23 8.29
N VAL A 104 -23.95 4.20 8.70
CA VAL A 104 -23.27 5.13 7.81
C VAL A 104 -21.82 4.67 7.68
N MET A 105 -21.38 4.36 6.47
CA MET A 105 -20.04 3.82 6.22
C MET A 105 -19.21 4.77 5.32
N THR A 106 -17.95 4.96 5.69
CA THR A 106 -16.95 5.61 4.83
C THR A 106 -16.35 4.56 3.89
N LEU A 107 -16.34 4.85 2.60
CA LEU A 107 -15.75 4.00 1.55
C LEU A 107 -14.61 4.75 0.86
N MET A 108 -13.49 4.07 0.61
CA MET A 108 -12.30 4.62 -0.07
C MET A 108 -11.64 3.54 -0.96
N HIS A 109 -10.70 3.92 -1.82
CA HIS A 109 -9.88 2.95 -2.57
C HIS A 109 -8.92 2.18 -1.63
N ARG A 110 -8.61 0.91 -1.91
CA ARG A 110 -7.73 0.10 -1.04
C ARG A 110 -6.31 0.65 -0.97
N ASP A 111 -5.74 1.03 -2.12
CA ASP A 111 -4.37 1.54 -2.31
C ASP A 111 -4.07 2.82 -1.49
N ALA A 112 -5.10 3.44 -0.91
CA ALA A 112 -5.00 4.52 0.06
C ALA A 112 -4.23 4.13 1.34
N PHE A 113 -4.31 2.85 1.73
CA PHE A 113 -3.78 2.31 2.98
C PHE A 113 -2.56 1.39 2.74
N ASP A 114 -2.00 1.44 1.53
CA ASP A 114 -0.77 0.74 1.14
C ASP A 114 0.46 1.60 1.50
N GLU A 115 0.85 1.51 2.78
CA GLU A 115 1.98 2.24 3.36
C GLU A 115 3.32 1.73 2.82
N PRO A 116 4.28 2.61 2.44
CA PRO A 116 5.62 2.16 2.07
C PRO A 116 6.29 1.47 3.25
N ALA A 117 6.88 0.29 3.01
CA ALA A 117 7.59 -0.46 4.05
C ALA A 117 8.69 0.39 4.72
N ASP A 118 8.61 0.51 6.04
CA ASP A 118 9.64 1.15 6.84
C ASP A 118 10.80 0.17 7.07
N GLU A 119 11.96 0.46 6.46
CA GLU A 119 13.17 -0.36 6.55
C GLU A 119 13.70 -0.52 8.00
N THR A 120 13.16 0.22 8.98
CA THR A 120 13.57 0.14 10.39
C THR A 120 12.87 -0.96 11.21
N LEU A 121 11.81 -1.59 10.69
CA LEU A 121 11.01 -2.59 11.43
C LEU A 121 11.40 -4.06 11.17
N ASP A 122 12.15 -4.36 10.11
CA ASP A 122 12.58 -5.73 9.78
C ASP A 122 13.75 -6.24 10.66
N ASP A 123 14.41 -5.36 11.42
CA ASP A 123 15.59 -5.68 12.26
C ASP A 123 15.24 -6.27 13.66
N VAL A 124 13.95 -6.53 13.94
CA VAL A 124 13.45 -6.94 15.28
C VAL A 124 12.65 -8.26 15.30
N ASP A 125 13.09 -9.31 14.59
CA ASP A 125 13.08 -10.70 15.13
C ASP A 125 13.75 -11.76 14.21
N ASP A 126 15.06 -11.99 14.35
CA ASP A 126 15.62 -13.36 14.47
C ASP A 126 17.02 -13.35 15.15
N ALA A 127 17.00 -13.18 16.47
CA ALA A 127 18.19 -13.32 17.31
C ALA A 127 18.52 -14.79 17.68
N SER A 128 18.10 -15.78 16.88
CA SER A 128 18.27 -17.23 17.18
C SER A 128 18.89 -18.06 16.02
N GLY A 129 18.91 -17.52 14.80
CA GLY A 129 19.17 -18.25 13.53
C GLY A 129 20.60 -18.37 12.98
N LYS A 130 21.66 -18.54 13.80
CA LYS A 130 23.01 -19.01 13.38
C LYS A 130 23.79 -18.17 12.32
N LYS A 131 24.66 -17.28 12.78
CA LYS A 131 25.68 -16.56 11.97
C LYS A 131 26.50 -17.48 11.04
N THR A 132 26.53 -17.17 9.74
CA THR A 132 27.72 -17.40 8.89
C THR A 132 27.98 -16.16 8.04
N ALA A 133 29.25 -15.74 7.92
CA ALA A 133 29.61 -14.43 7.38
C ALA A 133 30.29 -14.53 6.01
N LYS A 134 29.99 -13.58 5.11
CA LYS A 134 30.97 -13.17 4.09
C LYS A 134 30.83 -11.70 3.65
N LYS A 135 31.69 -10.87 4.24
CA LYS A 135 31.93 -9.47 3.84
C LYS A 135 32.68 -9.43 2.50
N GLY A 136 32.15 -8.75 1.48
CA GLY A 136 32.76 -8.70 0.14
C GLY A 136 32.36 -7.45 -0.65
N LYS A 137 33.30 -6.51 -0.84
CA LYS A 137 33.08 -5.18 -1.43
C LYS A 137 33.67 -5.08 -2.85
N SER A 138 32.84 -4.69 -3.83
CA SER A 138 33.23 -4.05 -5.10
C SER A 138 31.97 -3.48 -5.78
N THR A 139 31.85 -2.25 -6.30
CA THR A 139 32.75 -1.37 -7.08
C THR A 139 33.14 -1.90 -8.47
N ASP A 140 32.18 -1.80 -9.39
CA ASP A 140 32.32 -1.44 -10.81
C ASP A 140 33.63 -1.80 -11.55
N LYS A 141 33.55 -2.79 -12.47
CA LYS A 141 34.23 -2.65 -13.76
C LYS A 141 33.64 -3.48 -14.91
N LYS A 142 33.70 -2.86 -16.08
CA LYS A 142 33.15 -3.24 -17.40
C LYS A 142 33.89 -4.40 -18.10
N LYS A 143 33.17 -5.16 -18.96
CA LYS A 143 33.64 -5.83 -20.23
C LYS A 143 34.29 -7.24 -20.15
N GLY A 144 33.75 -8.26 -20.86
CA GLY A 144 34.58 -9.40 -21.33
C GLY A 144 33.99 -10.82 -21.57
N LYS A 145 33.29 -11.05 -22.69
CA LYS A 145 33.08 -12.33 -23.45
C LYS A 145 33.50 -13.74 -22.87
N SER A 146 32.50 -14.64 -22.79
CA SER A 146 32.38 -15.95 -23.51
C SER A 146 32.82 -17.32 -22.92
N LYS A 147 32.15 -18.38 -23.46
CA LYS A 147 32.47 -19.84 -23.55
C LYS A 147 31.86 -20.87 -22.56
N LYS A 148 30.64 -21.32 -22.92
CA LYS A 148 30.28 -22.72 -23.28
C LYS A 148 30.50 -23.90 -22.28
N ALA A 149 29.44 -24.16 -21.50
CA ALA A 149 28.73 -25.45 -21.29
C ALA A 149 29.41 -26.72 -20.73
N LYS A 150 28.71 -27.37 -19.77
CA LYS A 150 28.55 -28.84 -19.71
C LYS A 150 27.23 -29.26 -19.02
N LYS A 151 26.69 -30.42 -19.42
CA LYS A 151 25.67 -31.23 -18.71
C LYS A 151 26.29 -31.83 -17.42
N SER A 152 25.56 -32.30 -16.39
CA SER A 152 24.10 -32.39 -16.09
C SER A 152 23.95 -32.65 -14.55
N ASP A 153 22.93 -33.26 -13.90
CA ASP A 153 21.75 -34.05 -14.31
C ASP A 153 20.69 -34.16 -13.16
N LYS A 154 19.53 -34.76 -13.49
CA LYS A 154 18.41 -35.28 -12.65
C LYS A 154 18.00 -34.62 -11.32
N ASP A 155 16.75 -34.15 -11.34
CA ASP A 155 15.61 -34.61 -10.50
C ASP A 155 15.84 -35.02 -9.03
N ASN A 156 15.14 -34.33 -8.12
CA ASN A 156 14.11 -34.97 -7.27
C ASN A 156 13.15 -33.91 -6.71
N VAL A 157 11.85 -34.17 -6.74
CA VAL A 157 10.81 -33.33 -6.11
C VAL A 157 10.41 -33.96 -4.79
N ALA A 158 10.21 -33.13 -3.76
CA ALA A 158 9.59 -33.53 -2.50
C ALA A 158 8.64 -32.40 -2.04
N GLU A 159 7.33 -32.62 -2.23
CA GLU A 159 6.28 -31.72 -1.75
C GLU A 159 6.09 -31.92 -0.24
N PHE A 160 6.04 -30.83 0.53
CA PHE A 160 5.81 -30.91 1.99
C PHE A 160 4.35 -30.61 2.34
N THR A 161 3.55 -31.67 2.46
CA THR A 161 2.16 -31.58 2.93
C THR A 161 2.11 -31.54 4.47
N GLY A 162 1.78 -30.38 5.04
CA GLY A 162 1.83 -30.16 6.49
C GLY A 162 0.66 -29.33 7.04
N PHE A 163 -0.58 -29.80 6.86
CA PHE A 163 -1.73 -29.28 7.62
C PHE A 163 -1.86 -30.00 8.97
N ILE A 164 -1.93 -29.22 10.05
CA ILE A 164 -2.34 -29.70 11.38
C ILE A 164 -3.83 -29.38 11.56
N LYS A 165 -4.49 -30.17 12.42
CA LYS A 165 -5.94 -30.36 12.52
C LYS A 165 -6.58 -29.59 13.67
#